data_AF-A0A4Q0GIQ3-F1
#
_entry.id   AF-A0A4Q0GIQ3-F1
#
_cell.length_a   1.000
_cell.length_b   1.000
_cell.length_c   1.000
_cell.angle_alpha   90.00
_cell.angle_beta   90.00
_cell.angle_gamma   90.00
#
_symmetry.space_group_name_H-M   'P 1'
#
loop_
_entity.id
_entity.type
_entity.pdbx_description
1 polymer ?
#
loop_
_entity_poly.entity_id
_entity_poly.type
_entity_poly.pdbx_seq_one_letter_code
_entity_poly.pdbx_strand_id
1 'polypeptide(L)'
;MMDEAAKLMVDAAVVMRTPGRPTQGKIGDLDNLTDEELRALIGNVAAFANTAGVTLKGVQAGGDLYMRLGGTNTIYTNARSEAGVFVVQTNSIGELVFLFE
;
A
#
# COMPACT_ATOMS: atom_id res chain seq x y z
N MET A 1 -10.71 10.70 -6.83
CA MET A 1 -10.10 9.78 -7.84
C MET A 1 -9.24 8.72 -7.16
N MET A 2 -8.27 9.08 -6.30
CA MET A 2 -7.44 8.07 -5.59
C MET A 2 -8.23 7.19 -4.60
N ASP A 3 -9.23 7.73 -3.90
CA ASP A 3 -10.07 6.94 -3.00
C ASP A 3 -10.93 5.90 -3.73
N GLU A 4 -11.34 6.23 -4.95
CA GLU A 4 -12.10 5.31 -5.81
C GLU A 4 -11.21 4.17 -6.31
N ALA A 5 -9.97 4.48 -6.71
CA ALA A 5 -8.97 3.46 -7.03
C ALA A 5 -8.63 2.57 -5.82
N ALA A 6 -8.46 3.17 -4.64
CA ALA A 6 -8.23 2.46 -3.38
C ALA A 6 -9.40 1.52 -3.04
N LYS A 7 -10.64 2.01 -3.18
CA LYS A 7 -11.84 1.22 -2.95
C LYS A 7 -11.98 0.08 -3.97
N LEU A 8 -11.81 0.36 -5.26
CA LEU A 8 -11.89 -0.65 -6.32
C LEU A 8 -10.87 -1.78 -6.10
N MET A 9 -9.65 -1.42 -5.69
CA MET A 9 -8.59 -2.36 -5.36
C MET A 9 -8.98 -3.28 -4.20
N VAL A 10 -9.57 -2.74 -3.13
CA VAL A 10 -10.07 -3.54 -1.99
C VAL A 10 -11.24 -4.41 -2.42
N ASP A 11 -12.20 -3.87 -3.17
CA ASP A 11 -13.35 -4.64 -3.66
C ASP A 11 -12.90 -5.81 -4.54
N ALA A 12 -11.85 -5.62 -5.37
CA ALA A 12 -11.24 -6.70 -6.14
C ALA A 12 -10.55 -7.74 -5.24
N ALA A 13 -9.88 -7.33 -4.16
CA ALA A 13 -9.28 -8.24 -3.19
C ALA A 13 -10.33 -9.09 -2.47
N VAL A 14 -11.51 -8.53 -2.16
CA VAL A 14 -12.64 -9.29 -1.59
C VAL A 14 -13.08 -10.42 -2.53
N VAL A 15 -13.22 -10.12 -3.82
CA VAL A 15 -13.70 -11.09 -4.84
C VAL A 15 -12.68 -12.20 -5.08
N MET A 16 -11.38 -11.87 -5.09
CA MET A 16 -10.31 -12.82 -5.37
C MET A 16 -9.83 -13.61 -4.13
N ARG A 17 -10.41 -13.32 -2.96
CA ARG A 17 -9.97 -13.86 -1.68
C ARG A 17 -9.94 -15.39 -1.70
N THR A 18 -8.74 -15.94 -1.55
CA THR A 18 -8.50 -17.38 -1.40
C THR A 18 -7.76 -17.60 -0.08
N PRO A 19 -8.30 -18.38 0.87
CA PRO A 19 -7.65 -18.60 2.16
C PRO A 19 -6.20 -19.08 2.00
N GLY A 20 -5.27 -18.45 2.72
CA GLY A 20 -3.85 -18.78 2.68
C GLY A 20 -3.10 -18.31 1.42
N ARG A 21 -3.75 -17.57 0.51
CA ARG A 21 -3.11 -16.95 -0.66
C ARG A 21 -3.28 -15.43 -0.62
N PRO A 22 -2.19 -14.67 -0.43
CA PRO A 22 -2.29 -13.21 -0.45
C PRO A 22 -2.66 -12.72 -1.84
N THR A 23 -3.54 -11.73 -1.89
CA THR A 23 -3.91 -11.02 -3.12
C THR A 23 -3.20 -9.68 -3.16
N GLN A 24 -2.80 -9.25 -4.36
CA GLN A 24 -2.11 -7.97 -4.56
C GLN A 24 -3.03 -6.96 -5.22
N GLY A 25 -3.00 -5.75 -4.69
CA GLY A 25 -3.51 -4.56 -5.36
C GLY A 25 -2.37 -3.58 -5.61
N LYS A 26 -2.28 -3.00 -6.81
CA LYS A 26 -1.20 -2.10 -7.18
C LYS A 26 -1.76 -0.75 -7.63
N ILE A 27 -1.12 0.32 -7.19
CA ILE A 27 -1.33 1.68 -7.68
C ILE A 27 0.03 2.24 -8.11
N GLY A 28 0.13 2.66 -9.38
CA GLY A 28 1.32 3.29 -9.97
C GLY A 28 1.10 4.78 -10.25
N ASP A 29 2.09 5.41 -10.88
CA ASP A 29 2.08 6.83 -11.28
C ASP A 29 1.83 7.80 -10.11
N LEU A 30 2.42 7.49 -8.95
CA LEU A 30 2.22 8.24 -7.69
C LEU A 30 3.24 9.38 -7.47
N ASP A 31 4.12 9.62 -8.45
CA ASP A 31 5.21 10.59 -8.37
C ASP A 31 4.72 12.03 -8.13
N ASN A 32 3.51 12.34 -8.61
CA ASN A 32 2.91 13.67 -8.51
C ASN A 32 2.10 13.90 -7.22
N LEU A 33 1.87 12.87 -6.40
CA LEU A 33 1.20 13.06 -5.12
C LEU A 33 2.11 13.82 -4.16
N THR A 34 1.54 14.55 -3.22
CA THR A 34 2.24 15.04 -2.03
C THR A 34 2.45 13.91 -1.02
N ASP A 35 3.37 14.10 -0.08
CA ASP A 35 3.63 13.10 0.96
C ASP A 35 2.44 12.90 1.91
N GLU A 36 1.62 13.93 2.09
CA GLU A 36 0.37 13.84 2.86
C GLU A 36 -0.68 13.02 2.10
N GLU A 37 -0.85 13.26 0.81
CA GLU A 37 -1.75 12.46 -0.04
C GLU A 37 -1.33 10.99 -0.12
N LEU A 38 -0.01 10.71 -0.14
CA LEU A 38 0.51 9.35 -0.14
C LEU A 38 0.18 8.61 1.18
N ARG A 39 0.33 9.29 2.33
CA ARG A 39 -0.06 8.73 3.64
C ARG A 39 -1.57 8.54 3.74
N ALA A 40 -2.34 9.51 3.25
CA ALA A 40 -3.79 9.43 3.19
C ALA A 40 -4.25 8.24 2.34
N LEU A 41 -3.62 7.99 1.19
CA LEU A 41 -3.90 6.83 0.35
C LEU A 41 -3.71 5.51 1.10
N ILE A 42 -2.58 5.34 1.80
CA ILE A 42 -2.32 4.14 2.60
C ILE A 42 -3.38 3.98 3.71
N GLY A 43 -3.72 5.06 4.40
CA GLY A 43 -4.77 5.07 5.42
C GLY A 43 -6.15 4.71 4.87
N ASN A 44 -6.52 5.24 3.69
CA ASN A 44 -7.80 4.98 3.05
C ASN A 44 -7.92 3.51 2.62
N VAL A 45 -6.87 2.92 2.05
CA VAL A 45 -6.84 1.49 1.72
C VAL A 45 -7.01 0.63 2.98
N ALA A 46 -6.31 0.96 4.06
CA ALA A 46 -6.44 0.23 5.32
C ALA A 46 -7.87 0.32 5.89
N ALA A 47 -8.48 1.50 5.85
CA ALA A 47 -9.86 1.70 6.29
C ALA A 47 -10.86 0.90 5.44
N PHE A 48 -10.75 0.97 4.11
CA PHE A 48 -11.61 0.21 3.21
C PHE A 48 -11.46 -1.30 3.40
N ALA A 49 -10.23 -1.80 3.55
CA ALA A 49 -9.98 -3.22 3.79
C ALA A 49 -10.66 -3.69 5.09
N ASN A 50 -10.53 -2.92 6.16
CA ASN A 50 -11.19 -3.19 7.43
C ASN A 50 -12.72 -3.22 7.30
N THR A 51 -13.31 -2.22 6.63
CA THR A 51 -14.77 -2.19 6.37
C THR A 51 -15.24 -3.39 5.53
N ALA A 52 -14.41 -3.83 4.58
CA ALA A 52 -14.72 -4.97 3.70
C ALA A 52 -14.45 -6.34 4.34
N GLY A 53 -13.89 -6.39 5.55
CA GLY A 53 -13.54 -7.65 6.23
C GLY A 53 -12.34 -8.38 5.62
N VAL A 54 -11.44 -7.64 4.95
CA VAL A 54 -10.20 -8.14 4.37
C VAL A 54 -9.02 -7.61 5.18
N THR A 55 -8.02 -8.44 5.42
CA THR A 55 -6.83 -8.06 6.19
C THR A 55 -5.79 -7.45 5.26
N LEU A 56 -5.43 -6.18 5.46
CA LEU A 56 -4.23 -5.60 4.84
C LEU A 56 -2.98 -6.04 5.62
N LYS A 57 -2.17 -6.91 5.03
CA LYS A 57 -0.95 -7.48 5.64
C LYS A 57 0.23 -6.53 5.61
N GLY A 58 0.31 -5.69 4.59
CA GLY A 58 1.42 -4.79 4.38
C GLY A 58 1.35 -4.06 3.05
N VAL A 59 2.25 -3.10 2.90
CA VAL A 59 2.45 -2.30 1.69
C VAL A 59 3.89 -2.46 1.25
N GLN A 60 4.11 -2.63 -0.04
CA GLN A 60 5.43 -2.54 -0.66
C GLN A 60 5.49 -1.22 -1.41
N ALA A 61 6.48 -0.40 -1.11
CA ALA A 61 6.66 0.91 -1.71
C ALA A 61 7.91 0.94 -2.59
N GLY A 62 7.83 1.65 -3.72
CA GLY A 62 9.01 1.97 -4.50
C GLY A 62 10.02 2.79 -3.69
N GLY A 63 11.30 2.74 -4.06
CA GLY A 63 12.39 3.35 -3.28
C GLY A 63 12.21 4.86 -3.03
N ASP A 64 11.73 5.57 -4.04
CA ASP A 64 11.40 6.99 -4.00
C ASP A 64 10.23 7.28 -3.04
N LEU A 65 9.13 6.55 -3.15
CA LEU A 65 7.95 6.70 -2.29
C LEU A 65 8.27 6.31 -0.84
N TYR A 66 9.07 5.25 -0.65
CA TYR A 66 9.52 4.82 0.67
C TYR A 66 10.33 5.91 1.39
N MET A 67 11.23 6.60 0.67
CA MET A 67 11.97 7.74 1.22
C MET A 67 11.04 8.92 1.58
N ARG A 68 10.06 9.22 0.72
CA ARG A 68 9.06 10.28 0.95
C ARG A 68 8.16 10.02 2.16
N LEU A 69 7.89 8.75 2.45
CA LEU A 69 7.23 8.33 3.69
C LEU A 69 8.12 8.56 4.94
N GLY A 70 9.40 8.87 4.76
CA GLY A 70 10.40 9.10 5.81
C GLY A 70 11.27 7.86 6.09
N GLY A 71 11.26 6.87 5.18
CA GLY A 71 12.17 5.74 5.24
C GLY A 71 13.61 6.16 4.94
N THR A 72 14.59 5.48 5.53
CA THR A 72 16.00 5.67 5.17
C THR A 72 16.36 4.74 4.03
N ASN A 73 17.06 5.26 3.02
CA ASN A 73 17.55 4.44 1.90
C ASN A 73 18.78 3.63 2.34
N THR A 74 18.54 2.52 3.03
CA THR A 74 19.54 1.48 3.23
C THR A 74 19.12 0.31 2.34
N ILE A 75 20.04 -0.36 1.69
CA ILE A 75 19.69 -1.28 0.59
C ILE A 75 19.05 -2.60 1.14
N TYR A 76 18.97 -2.79 2.48
CA TYR A 76 18.69 -4.11 3.09
C TYR A 76 17.89 -4.14 4.42
N THR A 77 17.34 -3.03 4.94
CA THR A 77 16.71 -2.98 6.27
C THR A 77 15.46 -2.08 6.32
N ASN A 78 14.44 -2.36 5.49
CA ASN A 78 13.52 -1.30 5.06
C ASN A 78 12.06 -1.62 5.39
N ALA A 79 11.78 -2.05 6.61
CA ALA A 79 10.41 -2.20 7.10
C ALA A 79 10.12 -1.12 8.14
N ARG A 80 9.02 -0.38 7.96
CA ARG A 80 8.50 0.58 8.94
C ARG A 80 6.99 0.41 9.12
N SER A 81 6.44 0.97 10.18
CA SER A 81 4.98 1.07 10.35
C SER A 81 4.50 2.44 9.92
N GLU A 82 3.45 2.50 9.09
CA GLU A 82 2.74 3.71 8.69
C GLU A 82 1.24 3.46 8.87
N ALA A 83 0.56 4.32 9.63
CA ALA A 83 -0.86 4.12 9.99
C ALA A 83 -1.18 2.71 10.56
N GLY A 84 -0.24 2.08 11.26
CA GLY A 84 -0.39 0.72 11.81
C GLY A 84 -0.14 -0.41 10.81
N VAL A 85 0.26 -0.12 9.58
CA VAL A 85 0.56 -1.09 8.51
C VAL A 85 2.05 -1.15 8.26
N PHE A 86 2.59 -2.35 8.07
CA PHE A 86 3.99 -2.50 7.67
C PHE A 86 4.20 -2.06 6.22
N VAL A 87 5.08 -1.09 6.00
CA VAL A 87 5.54 -0.62 4.69
C VAL A 87 6.97 -1.09 4.47
N VAL A 88 7.19 -1.82 3.37
CA VAL A 88 8.51 -2.34 2.97
C VAL A 88 9.00 -1.72 1.67
N GLN A 89 10.28 -1.37 1.57
CA GLN A 89 10.86 -0.85 0.33
C GLN A 89 11.04 -1.93 -0.73
N THR A 90 10.91 -1.56 -2.00
CA THR A 90 11.19 -2.37 -3.19
C THR A 90 12.04 -1.59 -4.20
N ASN A 91 12.45 -2.28 -5.28
CA ASN A 91 13.23 -1.70 -6.36
C ASN A 91 12.37 -1.01 -7.44
N SER A 92 11.04 -1.08 -7.34
CA SER A 92 10.15 -0.30 -8.21
C SER A 92 10.23 1.19 -7.88
N ILE A 93 9.87 2.07 -8.81
CA ILE A 93 9.78 3.52 -8.61
C ILE A 93 8.34 3.96 -8.85
N GLY A 94 7.81 4.87 -8.03
CA GLY A 94 6.48 5.47 -8.22
C GLY A 94 5.30 4.51 -7.97
N GLU A 95 5.55 3.39 -7.29
CA GLU A 95 4.59 2.29 -7.11
C GLU A 95 4.32 1.97 -5.64
N LEU A 96 3.04 1.75 -5.31
CA LEU A 96 2.61 1.06 -4.09
C LEU A 96 1.92 -0.25 -4.44
N VAL A 97 2.30 -1.33 -3.76
CA VAL A 97 1.65 -2.64 -3.82
C VAL A 97 1.10 -2.99 -2.44
N PHE A 98 -0.19 -3.26 -2.36
CA PHE A 98 -0.91 -3.61 -1.14
C PHE A 98 -1.16 -5.12 -1.11
N LEU A 99 -0.87 -5.74 0.02
CA LEU A 99 -0.99 -7.19 0.22
C LEU A 99 -2.19 -7.50 1.12
N PHE A 100 -3.17 -8.25 0.59
CA PHE A 100 -4.44 -8.55 1.26
C PHE A 100 -4.62 -10.05 1.54
N GLU A 101 -5.34 -10.42 2.61
CA GLU A 101 -5.80 -11.80 2.94
C GLU A 101 -7.21 -11.84 3.55
#